data_AF-A0A0A0HXT8-F1
#
_entry.id   AF-A0A0A0HXT8-F1
#
_cell.length_a   1.000
_cell.length_b   1.000
_cell.length_c   1.000
_cell.angle_alpha   90.00
_cell.angle_beta   90.00
_cell.angle_gamma   90.00
#
_symmetry.space_group_name_H-M   'P 1'
#
loop_
_entity.id
_entity.type
_entity.pdbx_description
1 polymer ?
#
loop_
_entity_poly.entity_id
_entity_poly.type
_entity_poly.pdbx_seq_one_letter_code
_entity_poly.pdbx_strand_id
1 'polypeptide(L)'
;MGIIDKGIYILQIEDECIGFLNMDFIKNFDLKPNEVEFVKNLIPLQIDKGIDDWMILRLDDIAEQFNIPKPTVSRYMQKLKQTNILVQEDFRSPLWKFNPNIVHYEIR
;
A
#
# COMPACT_ATOMS: atom_id res chain seq x y z
N MET A 1 5.78 24.49 11.07
CA MET A 1 5.72 23.02 11.03
C MET A 1 5.63 22.63 9.57
N GLY A 2 6.73 22.15 9.00
CA GLY A 2 6.79 21.80 7.59
C GLY A 2 5.91 20.58 7.29
N ILE A 3 5.16 20.64 6.20
CA ILE A 3 4.36 19.54 5.68
C ILE A 3 5.31 18.37 5.44
N ILE A 4 5.13 17.27 6.19
CA ILE A 4 5.94 16.06 6.03
C ILE A 4 5.45 15.41 4.73
N ASP A 5 6.24 15.47 3.66
CA ASP A 5 5.82 15.10 2.30
C ASP A 5 5.84 13.56 2.08
N LYS A 6 4.98 12.85 2.82
CA LYS A 6 4.78 11.40 2.69
C LYS A 6 3.78 11.12 1.57
N GLY A 7 3.87 9.91 1.00
CA GLY A 7 2.98 9.47 -0.07
C GLY A 7 1.65 8.90 0.42
N ILE A 8 1.70 8.20 1.55
CA ILE A 8 0.57 7.50 2.16
C ILE A 8 0.40 8.07 3.58
N TYR A 9 -0.80 8.53 3.90
CA TYR A 9 -1.18 9.00 5.23
C TYR A 9 -2.24 8.07 5.78
N ILE A 10 -2.03 7.61 6.99
CA ILE A 10 -2.93 6.72 7.70
C ILE A 10 -3.26 7.38 9.03
N LEU A 11 -4.54 7.62 9.25
CA LEU A 11 -5.08 8.14 10.50
C LEU A 11 -5.91 7.04 11.16
N GLN A 12 -5.51 6.60 12.35
CA GLN A 12 -6.30 5.70 13.19
C GLN A 12 -7.08 6.53 14.21
N ILE A 13 -8.40 6.40 14.23
CA ILE A 13 -9.30 7.00 15.22
C ILE A 13 -10.09 5.86 15.85
N GLU A 14 -9.86 5.58 17.13
CA GLU A 14 -10.43 4.40 17.80
C GLU A 14 -10.20 3.11 16.96
N ASP A 15 -11.27 2.42 16.56
CA ASP A 15 -11.22 1.21 15.73
C ASP A 15 -11.28 1.50 14.22
N GLU A 16 -11.42 2.76 13.82
CA GLU A 16 -11.50 3.17 12.41
C GLU A 16 -10.14 3.61 11.86
N CYS A 17 -9.81 3.14 10.65
CA CYS A 17 -8.67 3.60 9.89
C CYS A 17 -9.13 4.39 8.66
N ILE A 18 -8.53 5.56 8.45
CA ILE A 18 -8.68 6.32 7.21
C ILE A 18 -7.33 6.47 6.51
N GLY A 19 -7.25 5.93 5.29
CA GLY A 19 -6.07 5.98 4.43
C GLY A 19 -6.23 6.99 3.30
N PHE A 20 -5.26 7.90 3.17
CA PHE A 20 -5.22 8.91 2.11
C PHE A 20 -3.88 8.85 1.36
N LEU A 21 -3.93 9.15 0.06
CA LEU A 21 -2.73 9.29 -0.77
C LEU A 21 -2.53 10.75 -1.14
N ASN A 22 -1.28 11.21 -1.05
CA ASN A 22 -0.90 12.55 -1.50
C ASN A 22 -1.11 12.67 -3.02
N MET A 23 -1.72 13.77 -3.47
CA MET A 23 -1.97 13.99 -4.90
C MET A 23 -0.68 14.12 -5.71
N ASP A 24 0.36 14.72 -5.15
CA ASP A 24 1.65 14.84 -5.82
C ASP A 24 2.37 13.49 -5.85
N PHE A 25 2.21 12.64 -4.83
CA PHE A 25 2.64 11.25 -4.88
C PHE A 25 1.94 10.48 -6.02
N ILE A 26 0.62 10.59 -6.15
CA ILE A 26 -0.15 9.95 -7.24
C ILE A 26 0.39 10.39 -8.61
N LYS A 27 0.64 11.69 -8.80
CA LYS A 27 1.17 12.23 -10.06
C LYS A 27 2.60 11.80 -10.32
N ASN A 28 3.47 11.90 -9.33
CA ASN A 28 4.90 11.60 -9.47
C ASN A 28 5.16 10.13 -9.80
N PHE A 29 4.30 9.23 -9.31
CA PHE A 29 4.37 7.79 -9.60
C PHE A 29 3.43 7.33 -10.74
N ASP A 30 2.76 8.27 -11.42
CA ASP A 30 1.79 8.02 -12.49
C ASP A 30 0.80 6.90 -12.13
N LEU A 31 0.20 6.99 -10.94
CA LEU A 31 -0.76 6.00 -10.46
C LEU A 31 -2.11 6.23 -11.12
N LYS A 32 -2.59 5.21 -11.83
CA LYS A 32 -3.94 5.21 -12.43
C LYS A 32 -5.00 5.07 -11.34
N PRO A 33 -6.26 5.49 -11.58
CA PRO A 33 -7.34 5.37 -10.58
C PRO A 33 -7.48 3.99 -9.95
N ASN A 34 -7.39 2.92 -10.75
CA ASN A 34 -7.47 1.55 -10.25
C ASN A 34 -6.25 1.12 -9.43
N GLU A 35 -5.07 1.70 -9.69
CA GLU A 35 -3.85 1.46 -8.92
C GLU A 35 -3.89 2.22 -7.60
N VAL A 36 -4.43 3.44 -7.60
CA VAL A 36 -4.74 4.21 -6.38
C VAL A 36 -5.69 3.43 -5.50
N GLU A 37 -6.76 2.87 -6.06
CA GLU A 37 -7.71 2.05 -5.31
C GLU A 37 -7.06 0.77 -4.77
N PHE A 38 -6.24 0.11 -5.58
CA PHE A 38 -5.47 -1.05 -5.14
C PHE A 38 -4.55 -0.73 -3.95
N VAL A 39 -3.83 0.40 -3.99
CA VAL A 39 -2.99 0.85 -2.86
C VAL A 39 -3.84 1.12 -1.62
N LYS A 40 -5.00 1.78 -1.76
CA LYS A 40 -5.92 2.02 -0.63
C LYS A 40 -6.43 0.72 -0.01
N ASN A 41 -6.76 -0.28 -0.81
CA ASN A 41 -7.22 -1.58 -0.32
C ASN A 41 -6.15 -2.35 0.46
N LEU A 42 -4.87 -2.07 0.23
CA LEU A 42 -3.76 -2.64 1.00
C LEU A 42 -3.56 -1.96 2.37
N ILE A 43 -4.04 -0.73 2.57
CA ILE A 43 -3.84 0.02 3.82
C ILE A 43 -4.38 -0.71 5.05
N PRO A 44 -5.64 -1.20 5.06
CA PRO A 44 -6.16 -1.97 6.20
C PRO A 44 -5.36 -3.25 6.47
N LEU A 45 -4.85 -3.91 5.42
CA LEU A 45 -4.03 -5.11 5.57
C LEU A 45 -2.69 -4.82 6.24
N GLN A 46 -2.09 -3.66 5.94
CA GLN A 46 -0.85 -3.24 6.60
C GLN A 46 -1.10 -2.96 8.08
N ILE A 47 -2.21 -2.31 8.42
CA ILE A 47 -2.52 -1.91 9.80
C ILE A 47 -2.84 -3.12 10.66
N ASP A 48 -3.63 -4.07 10.15
CA ASP A 48 -3.92 -5.35 10.83
C ASP A 48 -2.65 -6.11 11.21
N LYS A 49 -1.58 -5.95 10.42
CA LYS A 49 -0.28 -6.58 10.69
C LYS A 49 0.63 -5.74 11.58
N GLY A 50 0.60 -4.42 11.41
CA GLY A 50 1.54 -3.47 12.00
C GLY A 50 2.20 -2.63 10.90
N ILE A 51 2.35 -1.32 11.12
CA ILE A 51 2.72 -0.35 10.07
C ILE A 51 4.07 -0.65 9.39
N ASP A 52 5.02 -1.22 10.13
CA ASP A 52 6.36 -1.57 9.65
C ASP A 52 6.58 -3.08 9.46
N ASP A 53 5.53 -3.88 9.69
CA ASP A 53 5.54 -5.33 9.62
C ASP A 53 5.23 -5.87 8.22
N TRP A 54 5.52 -7.15 8.04
CA TRP A 54 5.30 -7.84 6.77
C TRP A 54 3.85 -8.35 6.65
N MET A 55 3.14 -7.88 5.63
CA MET A 55 1.88 -8.46 5.17
C MET A 55 2.13 -9.74 4.35
N ILE A 56 1.26 -10.73 4.49
CA ILE A 56 1.24 -11.90 3.61
C ILE A 56 0.30 -11.59 2.44
N LEU A 57 0.86 -11.20 1.30
CA LEU A 57 0.11 -10.92 0.06
C LEU A 57 0.39 -12.01 -0.98
N ARG A 58 -0.42 -13.08 -0.97
CA ARG A 58 -0.39 -14.10 -2.02
C ARG A 58 -1.26 -13.66 -3.19
N LEU A 59 -0.77 -13.83 -4.42
CA LEU A 59 -1.47 -13.36 -5.62
C LEU A 59 -2.89 -13.93 -5.74
N ASP A 60 -3.09 -15.18 -5.36
CA ASP A 60 -4.38 -15.85 -5.42
C ASP A 60 -5.39 -15.23 -4.45
N ASP A 61 -4.97 -15.07 -3.20
CA ASP A 61 -5.79 -14.49 -2.13
C ASP A 61 -6.17 -13.04 -2.46
N ILE A 62 -5.22 -12.23 -2.94
CA ILE A 62 -5.48 -10.82 -3.29
C ILE A 62 -6.38 -10.69 -4.52
N ALA A 63 -6.22 -11.57 -5.51
CA ALA A 63 -7.06 -11.57 -6.70
C ALA A 63 -8.53 -11.88 -6.35
N GLU A 64 -8.75 -12.85 -5.46
CA GLU A 64 -10.08 -13.19 -4.96
C GLU A 64 -10.64 -12.08 -4.07
N GLN A 65 -9.89 -11.66 -3.06
CA GLN A 65 -10.32 -10.67 -2.07
C GLN A 65 -10.71 -9.33 -2.70
N PHE A 66 -9.93 -8.85 -3.67
CA PHE A 66 -10.19 -7.57 -4.32
C PHE A 66 -11.02 -7.71 -5.60
N ASN A 67 -11.39 -8.94 -5.99
CA ASN A 67 -12.08 -9.24 -7.23
C ASN A 67 -11.37 -8.66 -8.47
N ILE A 68 -10.04 -8.84 -8.52
CA ILE A 68 -9.17 -8.36 -9.60
C ILE A 68 -8.51 -9.57 -10.27
N PRO A 69 -8.45 -9.65 -11.61
CA PRO A 69 -7.77 -10.76 -12.28
C PRO A 69 -6.31 -10.92 -11.82
N LYS A 70 -5.87 -12.15 -11.54
CA LYS A 70 -4.48 -12.47 -11.11
C LYS A 70 -3.39 -11.78 -11.95
N PRO A 71 -3.47 -11.74 -13.30
CA PRO A 71 -2.47 -11.02 -14.11
C PRO A 71 -2.42 -9.52 -13.82
N THR A 72 -3.57 -8.91 -13.50
CA THR A 72 -3.67 -7.50 -13.12
C THR A 72 -3.07 -7.25 -11.74
N VAL A 73 -3.37 -8.09 -10.75
CA VAL A 73 -2.74 -8.01 -9.41
C VAL A 73 -1.23 -8.12 -9.52
N SER A 74 -0.74 -9.13 -10.25
CA SER A 74 0.70 -9.31 -10.47
C SER A 74 1.34 -8.06 -11.09
N ARG A 75 0.71 -7.48 -12.12
CA ARG A 75 1.18 -6.23 -12.74
C ARG A 75 1.21 -5.06 -11.74
N TYR A 76 0.17 -4.89 -10.93
CA TYR A 76 0.12 -3.84 -9.92
C TYR A 76 1.22 -4.01 -8.87
N MET A 77 1.38 -5.21 -8.31
CA MET A 77 2.44 -5.49 -7.35
C MET A 77 3.84 -5.25 -7.92
N GLN A 78 4.09 -5.65 -9.17
CA GLN A 78 5.37 -5.38 -9.83
C GLN A 78 5.61 -3.89 -10.05
N LYS A 79 4.61 -3.13 -10.49
CA LYS A 79 4.72 -1.67 -10.63
C LYS A 79 5.04 -1.01 -9.29
N LEU A 80 4.27 -1.32 -8.24
CA LEU A 80 4.46 -0.77 -6.91
C LEU A 80 5.82 -1.15 -6.30
N LYS A 81 6.34 -2.33 -6.64
CA LYS A 81 7.71 -2.73 -6.28
C LYS A 81 8.77 -1.89 -7.00
N GLN A 82 8.63 -1.73 -8.31
CA GLN A 82 9.56 -0.96 -9.15
C GLN A 82 9.60 0.52 -8.75
N THR A 83 8.47 1.07 -8.30
CA THR A 83 8.37 2.43 -7.79
C THR A 83 8.73 2.58 -6.31
N ASN A 84 9.15 1.49 -5.65
CA ASN A 84 9.52 1.47 -4.23
C ASN A 84 8.37 1.93 -3.30
N ILE A 85 7.13 1.71 -3.71
CA ILE A 85 5.91 1.92 -2.90
C ILE A 85 5.68 0.70 -2.02
N LEU A 86 5.82 -0.50 -2.60
CA LEU A 86 5.84 -1.76 -1.88
C LEU A 86 7.25 -2.34 -1.87
N VAL A 87 7.66 -2.87 -0.71
CA VAL A 87 8.88 -3.63 -0.53
C VAL A 87 8.50 -5.09 -0.38
N GLN A 88 9.25 -5.97 -1.04
CA GLN A 88 9.12 -7.42 -0.90
C GLN A 88 10.34 -7.93 -0.14
N GLU A 89 10.15 -8.82 0.82
CA GLU A 89 11.24 -9.37 1.66
C GLU A 89 12.32 -10.07 0.80
N ASP A 90 11.89 -10.90 -0.15
CA ASP A 90 12.74 -11.55 -1.16
C ASP A 90 11.90 -11.84 -2.42
N PHE A 91 12.54 -12.09 -3.57
CA PHE A 91 11.91 -12.26 -4.89
C PHE A 91 10.77 -13.30 -4.92
N ARG A 92 10.87 -14.36 -4.11
CA ARG A 92 9.84 -15.42 -4.02
C ARG A 92 8.93 -15.32 -2.79
N SER A 93 9.19 -14.37 -1.90
CA SER A 93 8.47 -14.26 -0.63
C SER A 93 7.07 -13.67 -0.86
N PRO A 94 6.01 -14.22 -0.26
CA PRO A 94 4.70 -13.58 -0.21
C PRO A 94 4.68 -12.43 0.83
N LEU A 95 5.82 -12.09 1.44
CA LEU A 95 5.93 -11.04 2.43
C LEU A 95 6.19 -9.69 1.76
N TRP A 96 5.26 -8.77 1.99
CA TRP A 96 5.25 -7.43 1.42
C TRP A 96 4.94 -6.40 2.49
N LYS A 97 5.44 -5.17 2.33
CA LYS A 97 5.02 -4.04 3.16
C LYS A 97 5.09 -2.74 2.39
N PHE A 98 4.39 -1.71 2.85
CA PHE A 98 4.65 -0.38 2.35
C PHE A 98 6.07 0.06 2.70
N ASN A 99 6.69 0.83 1.82
CA ASN A 99 7.96 1.45 2.14
C ASN A 99 7.76 2.46 3.30
N PRO A 100 8.40 2.27 4.47
CA PRO A 100 8.15 3.11 5.64
C PRO A 100 8.56 4.58 5.42
N ASN A 101 9.44 4.84 4.45
CA ASN A 101 9.86 6.19 4.13
C ASN A 101 8.77 7.03 3.45
N ILE A 102 7.73 6.40 2.89
CA ILE A 102 6.62 7.10 2.22
C ILE A 102 5.32 7.05 3.03
N VAL A 103 5.33 6.39 4.19
CA VAL A 103 4.15 6.28 5.07
C VAL A 103 4.25 7.31 6.20
N HIS A 104 3.13 7.97 6.47
CA HIS A 104 2.86 8.70 7.71
C HIS A 104 1.74 7.97 8.45
N TYR A 105 1.95 7.68 9.72
CA TYR A 105 0.94 7.06 10.57
C TYR A 105 0.73 7.91 11.82
N GLU A 106 -0.51 8.28 12.08
CA GLU A 106 -0.93 9.07 13.25
C GLU A 106 -2.07 8.33 13.97
N ILE A 107 -1.97 8.24 15.30
CA ILE A 107 -3.02 7.70 16.18
C ILE A 107 -3.65 8.87 16.92
N ARG A 108 -4.98 8.97 16.89
CA ARG A 108 -5.76 9.97 17.63
C ARG A 108 -6.80 9.36 18.54
#